data_AF-A0A0P7ZME7-F1
#
_entry.id   AF-A0A0P7ZME7-F1
#
_cell.length_a   1.000
_cell.length_b   1.000
_cell.length_c   1.000
_cell.angle_alpha   90.00
_cell.angle_beta   90.00
_cell.angle_gamma   90.00
#
_symmetry.space_group_name_H-M   'P 1'
#
loop_
_entity.id
_entity.type
_entity.pdbx_description
1 polymer ?
#
loop_
_entity_poly.entity_id
_entity_poly.type
_entity_poly.pdbx_seq_one_letter_code
_entity_poly.pdbx_strand_id
1 'polypeptide(L)' 'MPSYPFRDAVNQAIKASDLTQTAQTAEEWQEVVDAWNAAITGMEDVPESHEQSDLARQKALEYRQNLNYAQEQLAVQ' A
#
# COMPACT_ATOMS: atom_id res chain seq x y z
N MET A 1 -22.34 3.22 -5.00
CA MET A 1 -21.73 3.50 -3.68
C MET A 1 -20.61 4.49 -3.92
N PRO A 2 -20.49 5.61 -3.20
CA PRO A 2 -19.26 6.39 -3.27
C PRO A 2 -18.13 5.47 -2.78
N SER A 3 -17.13 5.23 -3.64
CA SER A 3 -15.86 4.65 -3.20
C SER A 3 -15.25 5.62 -2.20
N TYR A 4 -14.69 5.11 -1.11
CA TYR A 4 -13.90 5.91 -0.19
C TYR A 4 -12.43 5.58 -0.48
N PRO A 5 -11.84 6.14 -1.56
CA PRO A 5 -10.52 5.74 -2.05
C PRO A 5 -9.48 5.76 -0.92
N PHE A 6 -9.56 6.75 -0.02
CA PHE A 6 -8.72 6.82 1.17
C PHE A 6 -8.90 5.63 2.13
N ARG A 7 -10.13 5.27 2.50
CA ARG A 7 -10.38 4.17 3.46
C ARG A 7 -9.96 2.83 2.87
N ASP A 8 -10.29 2.59 1.60
CA ASP A 8 -9.94 1.35 0.92
C ASP A 8 -8.42 1.23 0.77
N ALA A 9 -7.74 2.33 0.44
CA ALA A 9 -6.28 2.40 0.42
C ALA A 9 -5.65 2.10 1.78
N VAL A 10 -6.18 2.66 2.87
CA VAL A 10 -5.71 2.37 4.23
C VAL A 10 -5.87 0.88 4.56
N ASN A 11 -6.98 0.26 4.18
CA ASN A 11 -7.19 -1.17 4.42
C ASN A 11 -6.16 -2.03 3.67
N GLN A 12 -5.81 -1.66 2.43
CA GLN A 12 -4.75 -2.34 1.68
C GLN A 12 -3.37 -2.16 2.34
N ALA A 13 -3.07 -0.98 2.88
CA ALA A 13 -1.82 -0.74 3.60
C ALA A 13 -1.72 -1.57 4.89
N ILE A 14 -2.83 -1.71 5.64
CA ILE A 14 -2.89 -2.57 6.82
C ILE A 14 -2.63 -4.03 6.41
N LYS A 15 -3.33 -4.51 5.38
CA LYS A 15 -3.11 -5.87 4.84
C LYS A 15 -1.65 -6.07 4.44
N ALA A 16 -1.05 -5.13 3.72
CA ALA A 16 0.34 -5.20 3.29
C ALA A 16 1.30 -5.28 4.48
N SER A 17 1.07 -4.46 5.51
CA SER A 17 1.84 -4.47 6.75
C SER A 17 1.71 -5.77 7.53
N ASP A 18 0.52 -6.36 7.58
CA ASP A 18 0.29 -7.64 8.25
C ASP A 18 0.99 -8.79 7.51
N LEU A 19 0.86 -8.83 6.18
CA LEU A 19 1.55 -9.82 5.34
C LEU A 19 3.08 -9.68 5.42
N THR A 20 3.59 -8.45 5.46
CA THR A 20 5.05 -8.19 5.56
C THR A 20 5.66 -8.86 6.79
N GLN A 21 4.91 -8.98 7.89
CA GLN A 21 5.40 -9.58 9.13
C GLN A 21 5.52 -11.11 9.07
N THR A 22 4.79 -11.75 8.16
CA THR A 22 4.71 -13.21 8.07
C THR A 22 5.26 -13.79 6.77
N ALA A 23 5.49 -12.97 5.75
CA ALA A 23 5.95 -13.42 4.44
C ALA A 23 7.34 -14.07 4.50
N GLN A 24 7.46 -15.27 3.94
CA GLN A 24 8.66 -16.09 3.90
C GLN A 24 8.98 -16.60 2.50
N THR A 25 7.98 -16.74 1.61
CA THR A 25 8.19 -17.21 0.23
C THR A 25 8.03 -16.09 -0.79
N ALA A 26 8.54 -16.31 -2.01
CA ALA A 26 8.37 -15.38 -3.13
C ALA A 26 6.89 -15.07 -3.40
N GLU A 27 6.01 -16.07 -3.32
CA GLU A 27 4.57 -15.87 -3.52
C GLU A 27 3.98 -14.95 -2.44
N GLU A 28 4.34 -15.14 -1.17
CA GLU A 28 3.87 -14.29 -0.07
C GLU A 28 4.41 -12.86 -0.19
N TRP A 29 5.68 -12.70 -0.59
CA TRP A 29 6.26 -11.39 -0.85
C TRP A 29 5.61 -10.69 -2.05
N GLN A 30 5.20 -11.43 -3.08
CA GLN A 30 4.42 -10.88 -4.18
C GLN A 30 3.06 -10.36 -3.69
N GLU A 31 2.37 -11.06 -2.78
CA GLU A 31 1.12 -10.57 -2.19
C GLU A 31 1.32 -9.28 -1.38
N VAL A 32 2.46 -9.16 -0.67
CA VAL A 32 2.84 -7.92 0.03
C VAL A 32 3.01 -6.76 -0.96
N VAL A 33 3.74 -6.99 -2.06
CA VAL A 33 3.96 -6.01 -3.13
C VAL A 33 2.65 -5.56 -3.75
N ASP A 34 1.75 -6.50 -4.05
CA ASP A 34 0.45 -6.20 -4.64
C ASP A 34 -0.43 -5.36 -3.71
N ALA A 35 -0.43 -5.69 -2.41
CA ALA A 35 -1.17 -4.93 -1.40
C ALA A 35 -0.62 -3.50 -1.23
N TRP A 36 0.71 -3.32 -1.20
CA TRP A 36 1.30 -1.97 -1.16
C TRP A 36 0.96 -1.15 -2.41
N ASN A 37 1.02 -1.75 -3.61
CA ASN A 37 0.65 -1.07 -4.86
C ASN A 37 -0.82 -0.62 -4.85
N ALA A 38 -1.72 -1.48 -4.38
CA ALA A 38 -3.14 -1.14 -4.26
C ALA A 38 -3.37 0.01 -3.27
N ALA A 39 -2.64 0.02 -2.15
CA ALA A 39 -2.70 1.11 -1.18
C ALA A 39 -2.20 2.44 -1.75
N ILE A 40 -1.07 2.43 -2.46
CA ILE A 40 -0.50 3.64 -3.09
C ILE A 40 -1.47 4.19 -4.13
N THR A 41 -1.98 3.34 -5.03
CA THR A 41 -2.92 3.73 -6.07
C THR A 41 -4.16 4.38 -5.46
N GLY A 42 -4.75 3.76 -4.43
CA GLY A 42 -5.93 4.32 -3.77
C GLY A 42 -5.66 5.64 -3.03
N MET A 43 -4.44 5.85 -2.52
CA MET A 43 -4.04 7.15 -1.94
C MET A 43 -3.86 8.23 -3.00
N GLU A 44 -3.33 7.88 -4.17
CA GLU A 44 -3.13 8.79 -5.30
C GLU A 44 -4.45 9.16 -5.99
N ASP A 45 -5.44 8.26 -5.94
CA ASP A 45 -6.80 8.49 -6.45
C ASP A 45 -7.65 9.41 -5.54
N VAL A 46 -7.18 9.77 -4.34
CA VAL A 46 -7.91 10.68 -3.45
C VAL A 46 -7.92 12.09 -4.07
N PRO A 47 -9.10 12.67 -4.37
CA PRO A 47 -9.18 13.98 -5.00
C PRO A 47 -8.58 15.08 -4.12
N GLU A 48 -8.00 16.11 -4.74
CA GLU A 48 -7.45 17.26 -4.02
C GLU A 48 -8.48 18.02 -3.19
N SER A 49 -9.75 17.98 -3.60
CA SER A 49 -10.86 18.60 -2.85
C SER A 49 -11.29 17.79 -1.62
N HIS A 50 -10.74 16.59 -1.41
CA HIS A 50 -11.06 15.76 -0.26
C HIS A 50 -10.29 16.23 0.98
N GLU A 51 -10.95 16.22 2.14
CA GLU A 51 -10.37 16.69 3.41
C GLU A 51 -9.08 15.95 3.80
N GLN A 52 -8.91 14.71 3.31
CA GLN A 52 -7.76 13.86 3.59
C GLN A 52 -6.71 13.85 2.47
N SER A 53 -6.79 14.72 1.46
CA SER A 53 -5.88 14.69 0.31
C SER A 53 -4.41 14.83 0.70
N ASP A 54 -4.07 15.78 1.59
CA ASP A 54 -2.68 15.98 2.02
C ASP A 54 -2.15 14.76 2.79
N LEU A 55 -2.99 14.19 3.65
CA LEU A 55 -2.67 12.95 4.36
C LEU A 55 -2.48 11.77 3.38
N ALA A 56 -3.33 11.67 2.36
CA ALA A 56 -3.24 10.63 1.34
C ALA A 56 -1.91 10.70 0.59
N ARG A 57 -1.52 11.90 0.13
CA ARG A 57 -0.23 12.13 -0.54
C ARG A 57 0.96 11.80 0.36
N GLN A 58 0.92 12.19 1.63
CA GLN A 58 1.95 11.81 2.59
C GLN A 58 2.03 10.28 2.76
N LYS A 59 0.88 9.61 2.89
CA LYS A 59 0.83 8.15 3.05
C LYS A 59 1.32 7.41 1.80
N ALA A 60 1.03 7.90 0.60
CA ALA A 60 1.57 7.32 -0.63
C ALA A 60 3.11 7.32 -0.63
N LEU A 61 3.76 8.39 -0.16
CA LEU A 61 5.21 8.45 -0.04
C LEU A 61 5.76 7.45 0.99
N GLU A 62 5.11 7.33 2.16
CA GLU A 62 5.48 6.34 3.17
C GLU A 62 5.32 4.90 2.64
N TYR A 63 4.20 4.60 1.97
CA TYR A 63 3.93 3.28 1.42
C TYR A 63 4.88 2.88 0.30
N ARG A 64 5.36 3.84 -0.50
CA ARG A 64 6.40 3.59 -1.52
C ARG A 64 7.71 3.09 -0.90
N GLN A 65 8.08 3.52 0.30
CA GLN A 65 9.26 2.99 1.00
C GLN A 65 9.05 1.54 1.42
N ASN A 66 7.85 1.20 1.91
CA ASN A 66 7.50 -0.18 2.28
C ASN A 66 7.41 -1.10 1.06
N LEU A 67 6.88 -0.59 -0.06
CA LEU A 67 6.85 -1.28 -1.34
C LEU A 67 8.27 -1.64 -1.80
N ASN A 68 9.20 -0.68 -1.74
CA ASN A 68 10.59 -0.93 -2.13
C ASN A 68 11.21 -2.05 -1.27
N TYR A 69 10.99 -2.03 0.05
CA TYR A 69 11.43 -3.11 0.94
C TYR A 69 10.84 -4.46 0.53
N ALA A 70 9.53 -4.53 0.27
CA ALA A 70 8.87 -5.77 -0.16
C ALA A 70 9.41 -6.28 -1.51
N GLN A 71 9.72 -5.38 -2.44
CA GLN A 71 10.33 -5.72 -3.73
C GLN A 71 11.76 -6.24 -3.56
N GLU A 72 12.54 -5.65 -2.66
CA GLU A 72 13.88 -6.15 -2.32
C GLU A 72 13.80 -7.55 -1.72
N GLN A 73 12.87 -7.81 -0.80
CA GLN A 73 12.67 -9.15 -0.24
C GLN A 73 12.26 -10.16 -1.31
N LEU A 74 11.31 -9.80 -2.18
CA LEU A 74 10.89 -10.64 -3.30
C LEU A 74 12.04 -10.98 -4.24
N ALA A 75 12.93 -10.03 -4.53
CA ALA A 75 14.07 -10.24 -5.42
C ALA A 75 15.19 -11.10 -4.82
N VAL A 76 15.20 -11.30 -3.50
CA VAL A 76 16.21 -12.09 -2.78
C VAL A 76 15.78 -13.56 -2.60
N GLN A 77 14.50 -13.87 -2.81
CA GLN A 77 13.95 -15.24 -2.81
C GLN A 77 14.36 -16.01 -4.07
#